data_AF-A0A529LKH9-F1
#
_entry.id   AF-A0A529LKH9-F1
#
_cell.length_a   1.000
_cell.length_b   1.000
_cell.length_c   1.000
_cell.angle_alpha   90.00
_cell.angle_beta   90.00
_cell.angle_gamma   90.00
#
_symmetry.space_group_name_H-M   'P 1'
#
loop_
_entity.id
_entity.type
_entity.pdbx_description
1 polymer ?
#
loop_
_entity_poly.entity_id
_entity_poly.type
_entity_poly.pdbx_seq_one_letter_code
_entity_poly.pdbx_strand_id
1 'polypeptide(L)'
;TWDVVAWNRAAAAMLTDYSKLPREQRNILRLMFGNPRVRDAQDDWRSVARFVVASFRADATRAGAGAEITQLVEELCRISPEFEALWRDNDVVPPHGEGLKRLRHPEIGRIELEFSVFAVDGRPELGMIVYN
;
A
#
# COMPACT_ATOMS: atom_id res chain seq x y z
N THR A 1 -7.15 -4.25 -7.82
CA THR A 1 -6.58 -2.98 -7.32
C THR A 1 -6.22 -3.16 -5.84
N TRP A 2 -5.27 -2.40 -5.28
CA TRP A 2 -4.85 -2.51 -3.86
C TRP A 2 -5.80 -1.77 -2.91
N ASP A 3 -7.09 -2.08 -3.02
CA ASP A 3 -8.14 -1.52 -2.18
C ASP A 3 -8.25 -2.26 -0.85
N VAL A 4 -8.49 -1.52 0.24
CA VAL A 4 -8.70 -2.06 1.57
C VAL A 4 -10.18 -2.34 1.75
N VAL A 5 -10.55 -3.62 1.69
CA VAL A 5 -11.94 -4.08 1.77
C VAL A 5 -12.36 -4.51 3.18
N ALA A 6 -11.39 -4.82 4.05
CA ALA A 6 -11.61 -5.22 5.44
C ALA A 6 -10.40 -4.87 6.31
N TRP A 7 -10.63 -4.61 7.59
CA TRP A 7 -9.60 -4.36 8.60
C TRP A 7 -10.16 -4.64 9.99
N ASN A 8 -9.27 -4.85 10.97
CA ASN A 8 -9.65 -4.99 12.38
C ASN A 8 -9.33 -3.71 13.18
N ARG A 9 -9.72 -3.69 14.46
CA ARG A 9 -9.49 -2.55 15.34
C ARG A 9 -8.01 -2.23 15.56
N ALA A 10 -7.14 -3.24 15.58
CA ALA A 10 -5.70 -3.04 15.75
C ALA A 10 -5.09 -2.34 14.53
N ALA A 11 -5.43 -2.78 13.31
CA ALA A 11 -5.00 -2.12 12.09
C ALA A 11 -5.50 -0.66 12.00
N ALA A 12 -6.74 -0.40 12.45
CA ALA A 12 -7.28 0.96 12.50
C ALA A 12 -6.51 1.87 13.47
N ALA A 13 -6.10 1.35 14.62
CA ALA A 13 -5.31 2.09 15.61
C ALA A 13 -3.87 2.32 15.13
N MET A 14 -3.27 1.32 14.50
CA MET A 14 -1.84 1.32 14.17
C MET A 14 -1.51 1.99 12.82
N LEU A 15 -2.40 1.86 11.83
CA LEU A 15 -2.13 2.27 10.45
C LEU A 15 -2.99 3.46 10.04
N THR A 16 -4.28 3.22 9.87
CA THR A 16 -5.28 4.20 9.42
C THR A 16 -6.66 3.65 9.75
N ASP A 17 -7.49 4.48 10.36
CA ASP A 17 -8.90 4.13 10.57
C ASP A 17 -9.69 4.31 9.26
N TYR A 18 -9.74 3.24 8.45
CA TYR A 18 -10.39 3.25 7.15
C TYR A 18 -11.90 3.53 7.22
N SER A 19 -12.54 3.39 8.38
CA SER A 19 -13.96 3.70 8.57
C SER A 19 -14.25 5.20 8.38
N LYS A 20 -13.25 6.05 8.64
CA LYS A 20 -13.33 7.51 8.51
C LYS A 20 -13.06 8.01 7.09
N LEU A 21 -12.75 7.11 6.16
CA LEU A 21 -12.45 7.44 4.77
C LEU A 21 -13.63 7.05 3.87
N PRO A 22 -13.93 7.87 2.83
CA PRO A 22 -14.78 7.44 1.72
C PRO A 22 -14.24 6.13 1.12
N ARG A 23 -15.14 5.27 0.63
CA ARG A 23 -14.77 3.93 0.12
C ARG A 23 -13.70 4.01 -0.97
N GLU A 24 -13.81 5.00 -1.84
CA GLU A 24 -12.96 5.23 -3.02
C GLU A 24 -11.53 5.63 -2.61
N GLN A 25 -11.36 6.18 -1.41
CA GLN A 25 -10.06 6.58 -0.86
C GLN A 25 -9.38 5.47 -0.04
N ARG A 26 -10.07 4.34 0.19
CA ARG A 26 -9.51 3.18 0.91
C ARG A 26 -8.61 2.36 -0.02
N ASN A 27 -7.55 2.96 -0.50
CA ASN A 27 -6.56 2.33 -1.37
C ASN A 27 -5.15 2.62 -0.82
N ILE A 28 -4.31 1.59 -0.74
CA ILE A 28 -2.99 1.71 -0.12
C ILE A 28 -2.11 2.73 -0.85
N LEU A 29 -2.16 2.78 -2.18
CA LEU A 29 -1.39 3.73 -2.97
C LEU A 29 -1.91 5.15 -2.81
N ARG A 30 -3.23 5.36 -2.89
CA ARG A 30 -3.84 6.69 -2.66
C ARG A 30 -3.48 7.23 -1.29
N LEU A 31 -3.47 6.38 -0.26
CA LEU A 31 -3.05 6.76 1.08
C LEU A 31 -1.56 7.12 1.14
N MET A 32 -0.70 6.26 0.59
CA MET A 32 0.74 6.45 0.64
C MET A 32 1.23 7.69 -0.11
N PHE A 33 0.59 8.02 -1.23
CA PHE A 33 1.01 9.12 -2.13
C PHE A 33 0.13 10.37 -2.04
N GLY A 34 -1.06 10.28 -1.44
CA GLY A 34 -2.00 11.41 -1.31
C GLY A 34 -2.26 11.88 0.12
N ASN A 35 -1.82 11.14 1.15
CA ASN A 35 -2.04 11.52 2.55
C ASN A 35 -0.71 11.82 3.27
N PRO A 36 -0.42 13.11 3.59
CA PRO A 36 0.80 13.50 4.29
C PRO A 36 1.02 12.76 5.61
N ARG A 37 -0.06 12.47 6.37
CA ARG A 37 0.08 11.74 7.65
C ARG A 37 0.58 10.32 7.46
N VAL A 38 0.12 9.64 6.41
CA VAL A 38 0.55 8.27 6.10
C VAL A 38 2.01 8.28 5.62
N ARG A 39 2.39 9.28 4.82
CA ARG A 39 3.78 9.52 4.40
C ARG A 39 4.71 9.76 5.59
N ASP A 40 4.34 10.68 6.47
CA ASP A 40 5.16 11.08 7.62
C ASP A 40 5.29 9.96 8.67
N ALA A 41 4.32 9.06 8.72
CA ALA A 41 4.38 7.86 9.55
C ALA A 41 5.40 6.83 9.06
N GLN A 42 5.88 6.85 7.80
CA GLN A 42 6.84 5.86 7.32
C GLN A 42 8.26 6.18 7.78
N ASP A 43 8.92 5.25 8.48
CA ASP A 43 10.29 5.42 8.98
C ASP A 43 11.27 5.85 7.87
N ASP A 44 11.29 5.07 6.79
CA ASP A 44 11.98 5.38 5.52
C ASP A 44 10.98 5.40 4.36
N TRP A 45 10.28 6.53 4.22
CA TRP A 45 9.24 6.69 3.20
C TRP A 45 9.75 6.40 1.78
N ARG A 46 10.98 6.80 1.43
CA ARG A 46 11.49 6.65 0.06
C ARG A 46 11.67 5.18 -0.31
N SER A 47 12.28 4.40 0.57
CA SER A 47 12.45 2.96 0.35
C SER A 47 11.10 2.23 0.30
N VAL A 48 10.18 2.58 1.20
CA VAL A 48 8.83 2.00 1.22
C VAL A 48 8.04 2.36 -0.05
N ALA A 49 8.12 3.61 -0.52
CA ALA A 49 7.44 4.06 -1.74
C ALA A 49 7.93 3.28 -2.96
N ARG A 50 9.25 3.15 -3.14
CA ARG A 50 9.84 2.36 -4.25
C ARG A 50 9.37 0.90 -4.20
N PHE A 51 9.45 0.28 -3.02
CA PHE A 51 9.02 -1.09 -2.82
C PHE A 51 7.54 -1.30 -3.17
N VAL A 52 6.67 -0.42 -2.67
CA VAL A 52 5.21 -0.50 -2.88
C VAL A 52 4.87 -0.32 -4.37
N VAL A 53 5.51 0.63 -5.06
CA VAL A 53 5.29 0.85 -6.50
C VAL A 53 5.76 -0.35 -7.33
N ALA A 54 6.94 -0.88 -7.04
CA ALA A 54 7.48 -2.05 -7.75
C ALA A 54 6.62 -3.31 -7.51
N SER A 55 6.14 -3.51 -6.28
CA SER A 55 5.25 -4.62 -5.93
C SER A 55 3.90 -4.49 -6.63
N PHE A 56 3.31 -3.29 -6.62
CA PHE A 56 2.06 -3.03 -7.33
C PHE A 56 2.19 -3.26 -8.84
N ARG A 57 3.32 -2.88 -9.45
CA ARG A 57 3.59 -3.15 -10.86
C ARG A 57 3.64 -4.65 -11.17
N ALA A 58 4.29 -5.43 -10.31
CA ALA A 58 4.34 -6.88 -10.45
C ALA A 58 2.92 -7.49 -10.44
N ASP A 59 2.09 -7.05 -9.48
CA ASP A 59 0.70 -7.48 -9.37
C ASP A 59 -0.16 -7.05 -10.56
N ALA A 60 -0.02 -5.80 -11.00
CA ALA A 60 -0.72 -5.26 -12.16
C ALA A 60 -0.40 -6.03 -13.44
N THR A 61 0.87 -6.42 -13.61
CA THR A 61 1.33 -7.23 -14.74
C THR A 61 0.72 -8.63 -14.67
N ARG A 62 0.75 -9.26 -13.49
CA ARG A 62 0.21 -10.61 -13.27
C ARG A 62 -1.31 -10.69 -13.47
N ALA A 63 -2.05 -9.66 -13.04
CA ALA A 63 -3.50 -9.61 -13.18
C ALA A 63 -3.96 -9.32 -14.62
N GLY A 64 -3.05 -8.88 -15.49
CA GLY A 64 -3.39 -8.26 -16.77
C GLY A 64 -3.95 -6.87 -16.53
N ALA A 65 -3.20 -5.83 -16.90
CA ALA A 65 -3.53 -4.43 -16.59
C ALA A 65 -4.91 -4.01 -17.14
N GLY A 66 -5.95 -4.19 -16.33
CA GLY A 66 -7.32 -3.79 -16.64
C GLY A 66 -7.54 -2.28 -16.54
N ALA A 67 -8.66 -1.81 -17.07
CA ALA A 67 -9.00 -0.38 -17.11
C ALA A 67 -8.91 0.32 -15.74
N GLU A 68 -9.29 -0.37 -14.66
CA GLU A 68 -9.22 0.16 -13.30
C GLU A 68 -7.78 0.43 -12.83
N ILE A 69 -6.83 -0.41 -13.20
CA ILE A 69 -5.41 -0.23 -12.85
C ILE A 69 -4.84 0.96 -13.62
N THR A 70 -5.15 1.06 -14.92
CA THR A 70 -4.72 2.20 -15.75
C THR A 70 -5.25 3.52 -15.19
N GLN A 71 -6.53 3.59 -14.85
CA GLN A 71 -7.12 4.80 -14.25
C GLN A 71 -6.49 5.17 -12.91
N LEU A 72 -6.21 4.17 -12.05
CA LEU A 72 -5.54 4.40 -10.78
C LEU A 72 -4.12 4.94 -10.99
N VAL A 73 -3.35 4.37 -11.92
CA VAL A 73 -2.00 4.84 -12.24
C VAL A 73 -2.03 6.27 -12.77
N GLU A 74 -2.94 6.60 -13.68
CA GLU A 74 -3.11 7.96 -14.22
C GLU A 74 -3.51 8.98 -13.14
N GLU A 75 -4.39 8.59 -12.22
CA GLU A 75 -4.72 9.39 -11.04
C GLU A 75 -3.48 9.64 -10.17
N LEU A 76 -2.75 8.58 -9.81
CA LEU A 76 -1.60 8.68 -8.91
C LEU A 76 -0.45 9.49 -9.52
N CYS A 77 -0.19 9.34 -10.82
CA CYS A 77 0.80 10.16 -11.53
C CYS A 77 0.43 11.64 -11.52
N ARG A 78 -0.87 11.99 -11.57
CA ARG A 78 -1.31 13.39 -11.51
C ARG A 78 -1.16 14.01 -10.13
N ILE A 79 -1.36 13.24 -9.06
CA ILE A 79 -1.36 13.77 -7.69
C ILE A 79 -0.01 13.66 -6.98
N SER A 80 0.91 12.83 -7.47
CA SER A 80 2.23 12.66 -6.87
C SER A 80 3.34 12.56 -7.94
N PRO A 81 4.17 13.61 -8.08
CA PRO A 81 5.36 13.56 -8.93
C PRO A 81 6.32 12.43 -8.54
N GLU A 82 6.41 12.09 -7.26
CA GLU A 82 7.24 10.96 -6.82
C GLU A 82 6.67 9.60 -7.24
N PHE A 83 5.34 9.41 -7.22
CA PHE A 83 4.74 8.22 -7.80
C PHE A 83 5.02 8.13 -9.30
N GLU A 84 4.85 9.24 -10.03
CA GLU A 84 5.11 9.28 -11.46
C GLU A 84 6.56 8.89 -11.78
N ALA A 85 7.53 9.43 -11.05
CA ALA A 85 8.94 9.09 -11.22
C ALA A 85 9.20 7.59 -10.97
N LEU A 86 8.75 7.08 -9.82
CA LEU A 86 8.93 5.66 -9.46
C LEU A 86 8.21 4.72 -10.43
N TRP A 87 7.05 5.13 -10.95
CA TRP A 87 6.35 4.36 -11.97
C TRP A 87 7.18 4.34 -13.26
N ARG A 88 7.68 5.49 -13.73
CA ARG A 88 8.51 5.55 -14.96
C ARG A 88 9.81 4.74 -14.88
N ASP A 89 10.39 4.58 -13.70
CA ASP A 89 11.60 3.77 -13.50
C ASP A 89 11.38 2.28 -13.82
N ASN A 90 10.13 1.81 -13.88
CA ASN A 90 9.75 0.44 -14.22
C ASN A 90 10.40 -0.67 -13.36
N ASP A 91 10.82 -0.34 -12.14
CA ASP A 91 11.30 -1.32 -11.17
C ASP A 91 10.20 -2.37 -10.88
N VAL A 92 10.57 -3.64 -10.88
CA VAL A 92 9.72 -4.77 -10.50
C VAL A 92 10.48 -5.59 -9.45
N VAL A 93 9.79 -5.94 -8.38
CA VAL A 93 10.34 -6.83 -7.34
C VAL A 93 9.59 -8.17 -7.35
N PRO A 94 10.25 -9.26 -6.93
CA PRO A 94 9.56 -10.53 -6.70
C PRO A 94 8.41 -10.36 -5.69
N PRO A 95 7.38 -11.21 -5.70
CA PRO A 95 6.35 -11.20 -4.67
C PRO A 95 6.99 -11.36 -3.29
N HIS A 96 6.66 -10.45 -2.37
CA HIS A 96 7.13 -10.50 -1.00
C HIS A 96 6.00 -11.03 -0.11
N GLY A 97 6.18 -12.26 0.38
CA GLY A 97 5.24 -12.90 1.30
C GLY A 97 5.36 -12.43 2.74
N GLU A 98 6.43 -11.70 3.08
CA GLU A 98 6.71 -11.24 4.44
C GLU A 98 7.66 -10.03 4.45
N GLY A 99 7.81 -9.40 5.61
CA GLY A 99 8.80 -8.36 5.82
C GLY A 99 8.62 -7.62 7.14
N LEU A 100 9.32 -6.48 7.26
CA LEU A 100 9.24 -5.61 8.43
C LEU A 100 8.61 -4.27 8.07
N LYS A 101 7.53 -3.92 8.78
CA LYS A 101 6.86 -2.63 8.70
C LYS A 101 7.39 -1.72 9.81
N ARG A 102 8.08 -0.65 9.41
CA ARG A 102 8.62 0.37 10.33
C ARG A 102 7.81 1.66 10.23
N LEU A 103 7.26 2.09 11.37
CA LEU A 103 6.36 3.23 11.46
C LEU A 103 6.75 4.19 12.59
N ARG A 104 6.35 5.44 12.47
CA ARG A 104 6.36 6.46 13.52
C ARG A 104 4.92 6.73 13.95
N HIS A 105 4.52 6.15 15.08
CA HIS A 105 3.21 6.37 15.68
C HIS A 105 3.23 7.66 16.52
N PRO A 106 2.18 8.50 16.42
CA PRO A 106 2.17 9.81 17.09
C PRO A 106 2.26 9.72 18.63
N GLU A 107 1.70 8.67 19.23
CA GLU A 107 1.63 8.54 20.70
C GLU A 107 2.76 7.71 21.32
N ILE A 108 3.25 6.69 20.61
CA ILE A 108 4.19 5.71 21.18
C ILE A 108 5.54 5.65 20.43
N GLY A 109 5.74 6.56 19.46
CA GLY A 109 7.01 6.70 18.76
C GLY A 109 7.23 5.62 17.70
N ARG A 110 8.49 5.20 17.54
CA ARG A 110 8.90 4.25 16.50
C ARG A 110 8.43 2.84 16.84
N ILE A 111 7.82 2.18 15.85
CA ILE A 111 7.29 0.82 15.95
C ILE A 111 7.82 0.00 14.80
N GLU A 112 8.15 -1.25 15.09
CA GLU A 112 8.49 -2.26 14.10
C GLU A 112 7.52 -3.43 14.26
N LEU A 113 6.91 -3.86 13.16
CA LEU A 113 5.99 -4.98 13.12
C LEU A 113 6.46 -5.92 12.02
N GLU A 114 6.59 -7.19 12.32
CA GLU A 114 6.73 -8.17 11.25
C GLU A 114 5.39 -8.29 10.52
N PHE A 115 5.41 -8.56 9.23
CA PHE A 115 4.19 -8.84 8.49
C PHE A 115 4.33 -10.06 7.61
N SER A 116 3.20 -10.72 7.38
CA SER A 116 3.06 -11.80 6.41
C SER A 116 1.83 -11.56 5.54
N VAL A 117 1.94 -11.94 4.26
CA VAL A 117 0.91 -11.81 3.25
C VAL A 117 0.36 -13.20 2.93
N PHE A 118 -0.95 -13.36 3.09
CA PHE A 118 -1.67 -14.61 2.84
C PHE A 118 -2.62 -14.44 1.66
N ALA A 119 -2.67 -15.46 0.80
CA ALA A 119 -3.74 -15.59 -0.18
C ALA A 119 -5.04 -15.99 0.51
N VAL A 120 -6.17 -15.50 0.00
CA VAL A 120 -7.50 -15.90 0.49
C VAL A 120 -8.03 -17.04 -0.40
N ASP A 121 -8.24 -18.21 0.19
CA ASP A 121 -8.74 -19.37 -0.55
C ASP A 121 -10.12 -19.08 -1.16
N GLY A 122 -10.32 -19.51 -2.40
CA GLY A 122 -11.51 -19.22 -3.20
C GLY A 122 -11.70 -17.76 -3.66
N ARG A 123 -10.80 -16.84 -3.27
CA ARG A 123 -10.83 -15.40 -3.64
C ARG A 123 -9.43 -14.92 -4.05
N PRO A 124 -8.89 -15.36 -5.21
CA PRO A 124 -7.52 -15.08 -5.63
C PRO A 124 -7.22 -13.59 -5.87
N GLU A 125 -8.26 -12.76 -5.98
CA GLU A 125 -8.15 -11.31 -6.07
C GLU A 125 -7.92 -10.62 -4.71
N LEU A 126 -8.05 -11.36 -3.59
CA LEU A 126 -7.86 -10.85 -2.24
C LEU A 126 -6.55 -11.36 -1.62
N GLY A 127 -5.89 -10.45 -0.89
CA GLY A 127 -4.77 -10.77 0.00
C GLY A 127 -5.07 -10.28 1.41
N MET A 128 -4.54 -11.00 2.41
CA MET A 128 -4.61 -10.62 3.82
C MET A 128 -3.20 -10.35 4.34
N ILE A 129 -3.00 -9.18 4.96
CA ILE A 129 -1.74 -8.86 5.64
C ILE A 129 -1.96 -8.98 7.14
N VAL A 130 -1.14 -9.80 7.80
CA VAL A 130 -1.11 -9.92 9.25
C VAL A 130 0.15 -9.25 9.76
N TYR A 131 0.03 -8.42 10.79
CA TYR A 131 1.15 -7.81 11.50
C TYR A 131 1.32 -8.49 12.86
N ASN A 132 2.55 -8.94 13.16
CA ASN A 132 2.93 -9.62 14.41
C ASN A 132 3.75 -8.71 15.31
#